data_AF-K9FCF7-F1
#
_entry.id   AF-K9FCF7-F1
#
_cell.length_a   1.000
_cell.length_b   1.000
_cell.length_c   1.000
_cell.angle_alpha   90.00
_cell.angle_beta   90.00
_cell.angle_gamma   90.00
#
_symmetry.space_group_name_H-M   'P 1'
#
loop_
_entity.id
_entity.type
_entity.pdbx_description
1 polymer ?
#
loop_
_entity_poly.entity_id
_entity_poly.type
_entity_poly.pdbx_seq_one_letter_code
_entity_poly.pdbx_strand_id
1 'polypeptide(L)'
;MTKKIADTGKETPDGLRRAGFEPTFGIDGAGIARAYLTHGGGYYLDVGCSQLIIDGKIKVNHNPGETKGSGKCELLLANGKSLPADVVVLATGYDNIRTTARKVVGPDVWDLNAEGEIQAVSFHYQ
;
A
#
# COMPACT_ATOMS: atom_id res chain seq x y z
N MET A 1 2.92 7.40 -6.40
CA MET A 1 3.64 7.84 -7.61
C MET A 1 2.64 8.03 -8.75
N THR A 2 2.57 9.19 -9.43
CA THR A 2 1.73 9.32 -10.65
C THR A 2 2.52 8.88 -11.88
N LYS A 3 1.84 8.54 -12.98
CA LYS A 3 2.52 8.15 -14.23
C LYS A 3 3.50 9.23 -14.73
N LYS A 4 3.12 10.50 -14.62
CA LYS A 4 3.99 11.64 -14.98
C LYS A 4 5.26 11.75 -14.14
N ILE A 5 5.18 11.47 -12.83
CA ILE A 5 6.36 11.46 -11.95
C ILE A 5 7.27 10.28 -12.29
N ALA A 6 6.70 9.15 -12.72
CA ALA A 6 7.45 7.99 -13.17
C ALA A 6 8.24 8.22 -14.45
N ASP A 7 7.64 8.94 -15.41
CA ASP A 7 8.26 9.21 -16.69
C ASP A 7 9.52 10.09 -16.59
N THR A 8 9.66 10.85 -15.50
CA THR A 8 10.84 11.71 -15.23
C THR A 8 11.95 10.96 -14.47
N GLY A 9 11.65 9.78 -13.90
CA GLY A 9 12.57 8.97 -13.08
C GLY A 9 12.55 7.49 -13.45
N LYS A 10 12.48 7.17 -14.75
CA LYS A 10 12.21 5.80 -15.28
C LYS A 10 13.15 4.71 -14.77
N GLU A 11 14.39 5.06 -14.42
CA GLU A 11 15.37 4.09 -13.95
C GLU A 11 14.94 3.39 -12.65
N THR A 12 14.26 4.10 -11.74
CA THR A 12 13.88 3.57 -10.44
C THR A 12 12.72 2.56 -10.54
N PRO A 13 11.56 2.85 -11.19
CA PRO A 13 10.49 1.87 -11.36
C PRO A 13 10.92 0.61 -12.08
N ASP A 14 11.76 0.72 -13.11
CA ASP A 14 12.20 -0.43 -13.87
C ASP A 14 13.22 -1.26 -13.08
N GLY A 15 14.12 -0.62 -12.32
CA GLY A 15 14.97 -1.31 -11.36
C GLY A 15 14.17 -2.10 -10.33
N LEU A 16 13.14 -1.46 -9.75
CA LEU A 16 12.25 -2.10 -8.78
C LEU A 16 11.51 -3.30 -9.39
N ARG A 17 10.97 -3.17 -10.61
CA ARG A 17 10.34 -4.28 -11.33
C ARG A 17 11.29 -5.45 -11.54
N ARG A 18 12.54 -5.19 -11.96
CA ARG A 18 13.56 -6.24 -12.13
C ARG A 18 13.87 -6.95 -10.81
N ALA A 19 13.82 -6.25 -9.68
CA ALA A 19 14.00 -6.83 -8.35
C ALA A 19 12.75 -7.57 -7.81
N GLY A 20 11.66 -7.62 -8.59
CA GLY A 20 10.41 -8.31 -8.21
C GLY A 20 9.44 -7.46 -7.38
N PHE A 21 9.69 -6.15 -7.25
CA PHE A 21 8.73 -5.21 -6.70
C PHE A 21 7.71 -4.80 -7.77
N GLU A 22 6.46 -4.54 -7.40
CA GLU A 22 5.40 -4.16 -8.33
C GLU A 22 4.96 -2.69 -8.07
N PRO A 23 5.58 -1.69 -8.75
CA PRO A 23 5.18 -0.31 -8.58
C PRO A 23 3.78 -0.07 -9.13
N THR A 24 2.89 0.46 -8.30
CA THR A 24 1.57 0.96 -8.70
C THR A 24 1.58 2.46 -8.93
N PHE A 25 0.79 2.91 -9.91
CA PHE A 25 0.55 4.33 -10.15
C PHE A 25 -0.79 4.81 -9.57
N GLY A 26 -1.42 4.00 -8.72
CA GLY A 26 -2.76 4.25 -8.23
C GLY A 26 -3.83 3.96 -9.28
N ILE A 27 -5.09 3.92 -8.84
CA ILE A 27 -6.24 3.67 -9.72
C ILE A 27 -6.32 4.81 -10.75
N ASP A 28 -6.38 4.46 -12.02
CA ASP A 28 -6.36 5.38 -13.18
C ASP A 28 -5.12 6.30 -13.24
N GLY A 29 -4.02 5.92 -12.59
CA GLY A 29 -2.79 6.73 -12.58
C GLY A 29 -2.85 7.96 -11.66
N ALA A 30 -3.89 8.07 -10.82
CA ALA A 30 -4.12 9.18 -9.89
C ALA A 30 -3.04 9.30 -8.79
N GLY A 31 -2.15 8.32 -8.68
CA GLY A 31 -1.06 8.31 -7.71
C GLY A 31 -1.54 8.14 -6.27
N ILE A 32 -0.76 8.71 -5.35
CA ILE A 32 -0.91 8.49 -3.91
C ILE A 32 -2.16 9.16 -3.33
N ALA A 33 -2.56 10.31 -3.86
CA ALA A 33 -3.65 11.11 -3.28
C ALA A 33 -4.96 10.31 -3.20
N ARG A 34 -5.31 9.60 -4.28
CA ARG A 34 -6.51 8.76 -4.32
C ARG A 34 -6.42 7.60 -3.34
N ALA A 35 -5.28 6.90 -3.26
CA ALA A 35 -5.06 5.81 -2.31
C ALA A 35 -5.15 6.28 -0.85
N TYR A 36 -4.55 7.43 -0.55
CA TYR A 36 -4.61 8.04 0.77
C TYR A 36 -6.06 8.37 1.18
N LEU A 37 -6.82 9.03 0.32
CA LEU A 37 -8.19 9.45 0.64
C LEU A 37 -9.15 8.27 0.80
N THR A 38 -9.03 7.25 -0.04
CA THR A 38 -10.01 6.15 -0.09
C THR A 38 -9.63 4.97 0.82
N HIS A 39 -8.34 4.65 0.92
CA HIS A 39 -7.86 3.46 1.64
C HIS A 39 -6.95 3.80 2.84
N GLY A 40 -6.46 5.04 2.95
CA GLY A 40 -5.57 5.48 4.04
C GLY A 40 -4.14 4.93 3.95
N GLY A 41 -3.89 3.95 3.06
CA GLY A 41 -2.62 3.22 2.93
C GLY A 41 -2.51 2.48 1.61
N GLY A 42 -1.63 1.48 1.53
CA GLY A 42 -1.43 0.67 0.32
C GLY A 42 -0.64 1.36 -0.79
N TYR A 43 0.15 2.38 -0.45
CA TYR A 43 1.04 3.08 -1.37
C TYR A 43 2.49 2.99 -0.90
N TYR A 44 3.41 3.07 -1.86
CA TYR A 44 4.84 3.10 -1.59
C TYR A 44 5.39 4.52 -1.75
N LEU A 45 6.17 4.95 -0.76
CA LEU A 45 6.97 6.16 -0.78
C LEU A 45 8.42 5.77 -0.58
N ASP A 46 9.27 6.12 -1.55
CA ASP A 46 10.70 5.89 -1.37
C ASP A 46 11.29 6.97 -0.45
N VAL A 47 11.80 6.50 0.69
CA VAL A 47 12.55 7.30 1.66
C VAL A 47 13.99 6.78 1.81
N GLY A 48 14.47 5.98 0.84
CA GLY A 48 15.82 5.40 0.81
C GLY A 48 15.87 3.88 0.64
N CYS A 49 14.72 3.20 0.54
CA CYS A 49 14.67 1.74 0.41
C CYS A 49 14.73 1.27 -1.04
N SER A 50 14.36 2.09 -2.03
CA SER A 50 14.27 1.63 -3.42
C SER A 50 15.61 1.13 -3.94
N GLN A 51 16.70 1.87 -3.67
CA GLN A 51 18.03 1.45 -4.11
C GLN A 51 18.47 0.14 -3.44
N LEU A 52 18.14 -0.07 -2.16
CA LEU A 52 18.45 -1.31 -1.45
C LEU A 52 17.72 -2.53 -2.05
N ILE A 53 16.49 -2.33 -2.54
CA ILE A 53 15.72 -3.35 -3.28
C ILE A 53 16.38 -3.60 -4.64
N ILE A 54 16.70 -2.54 -5.39
CA ILE A 54 17.35 -2.62 -6.71
C ILE A 54 18.70 -3.35 -6.63
N ASP A 55 19.49 -3.06 -5.60
CA ASP A 55 20.79 -3.68 -5.34
C ASP A 55 20.67 -5.12 -4.80
N GLY A 56 19.46 -5.61 -4.54
CA GLY A 56 19.20 -6.95 -4.00
C GLY A 56 19.54 -7.13 -2.53
N LYS A 57 19.87 -6.05 -1.81
CA LYS A 57 20.11 -6.07 -0.35
C LYS A 57 18.81 -6.31 0.43
N ILE A 58 17.69 -5.86 -0.12
CA ILE A 58 16.34 -6.22 0.34
C ILE A 58 15.69 -7.08 -0.75
N LYS A 59 15.43 -8.34 -0.44
CA LYS A 59 14.75 -9.26 -1.36
C LYS A 59 13.25 -9.07 -1.27
N VAL A 60 12.60 -8.95 -2.43
CA VAL A 60 11.14 -8.81 -2.52
C VAL A 60 10.54 -10.15 -2.92
N ASN A 61 9.48 -10.55 -2.22
CA ASN A 61 8.63 -11.68 -2.60
C ASN A 61 7.21 -11.16 -2.76
N HIS A 62 6.77 -10.99 -4.02
CA HIS A 62 5.38 -10.63 -4.27
C HIS A 62 4.51 -11.87 -4.06
N ASN A 63 3.71 -11.85 -2.99
CA ASN A 63 2.82 -12.94 -2.61
C ASN A 63 1.41 -12.36 -2.37
N PRO A 64 0.54 -12.32 -3.40
CA PRO A 64 -0.82 -11.81 -3.26
C PRO A 64 -1.73 -12.71 -2.41
N GLY A 65 -1.29 -13.94 -2.08
CA GLY A 65 -1.97 -14.82 -1.15
C GLY A 65 -1.57 -14.56 0.31
N GLU A 66 -2.38 -15.06 1.24
CA GLU A 66 -2.09 -14.91 2.67
C GLU A 66 -0.85 -15.71 3.11
N THR A 67 -0.29 -15.35 4.27
CA THR A 67 0.66 -16.21 4.98
C THR A 67 -0.09 -17.38 5.57
N LYS A 68 0.37 -18.61 5.32
CA LYS A 68 -0.24 -19.83 5.86
C LYS A 68 0.07 -20.01 7.36
N GLY A 69 1.20 -19.46 7.81
CA GLY A 69 1.64 -19.52 9.20
C GLY A 69 3.17 -19.48 9.30
N SER A 70 3.69 -19.90 10.45
CA SER A 70 5.14 -20.00 10.71
C SER A 70 5.52 -21.43 11.07
N GLY A 71 6.66 -21.89 10.55
CA GLY A 71 7.37 -23.09 11.01
C GLY A 71 8.33 -22.75 12.16
N LYS A 72 9.32 -23.62 12.40
CA LYS A 72 10.28 -23.44 13.50
C LYS A 72 11.21 -22.24 13.31
N CYS A 73 11.70 -22.03 12.08
CA CYS A 73 12.63 -20.96 11.70
C CYS A 73 12.29 -20.41 10.30
N GLU A 74 11.00 -20.41 9.96
CA GLU A 74 10.55 -20.07 8.61
C GLU A 74 9.11 -19.55 8.58
N LEU A 75 8.82 -18.70 7.59
CA LEU A 75 7.47 -18.24 7.25
C LEU A 75 6.92 -19.07 6.09
N LEU A 76 5.75 -19.68 6.28
CA LEU A 76 5.09 -20.50 5.28
C LEU A 76 4.09 -19.64 4.50
N LEU A 77 4.26 -19.59 3.19
CA LEU A 77 3.38 -18.84 2.28
C LEU A 77 2.26 -19.73 1.75
N ALA A 78 1.09 -19.16 1.44
CA ALA A 78 -0.03 -19.92 0.86
C ALA A 78 0.32 -20.60 -0.48
N ASN A 79 1.26 -20.06 -1.24
CA ASN A 79 1.75 -20.64 -2.49
C ASN A 79 2.69 -21.86 -2.30
N GLY A 80 2.87 -22.34 -1.06
CA GLY A 80 3.71 -23.50 -0.72
C GLY A 80 5.20 -23.19 -0.55
N LYS A 81 5.64 -21.95 -0.80
CA LYS A 81 7.02 -21.54 -0.51
C LYS A 81 7.25 -21.36 0.99
N SER A 82 8.49 -21.57 1.40
CA SER A 82 8.97 -21.26 2.73
C SER A 82 10.09 -20.22 2.69
N LEU A 83 10.06 -19.26 3.60
CA LEU A 83 11.07 -18.22 3.75
C LEU A 83 11.76 -18.37 5.11
N PRO A 84 13.07 -18.71 5.16
CA PRO A 84 13.82 -18.74 6.40
C PRO A 84 13.79 -17.39 7.11
N ALA A 85 13.47 -17.38 8.40
CA ALA A 85 13.42 -16.18 9.21
C ALA A 85 13.56 -16.51 10.70
N ASP A 86 14.42 -15.77 11.40
CA ASP A 86 14.53 -15.81 12.86
C ASP A 86 13.51 -14.86 13.52
N VAL A 87 13.12 -13.80 12.81
CA VAL A 87 12.16 -12.78 13.27
C VAL A 87 11.20 -12.43 12.14
N VAL A 88 9.92 -12.34 12.47
CA VAL A 88 8.87 -11.89 11.55
C VAL A 88 8.23 -10.63 12.12
N VAL A 89 8.21 -9.56 11.34
CA VAL A 89 7.54 -8.29 11.69
C VAL A 89 6.29 -8.14 10.83
N LEU A 90 5.13 -8.07 11.47
CA LEU A 90 3.85 -7.83 10.81
C LEU A 90 3.62 -6.32 10.65
N ALA A 91 4.05 -5.79 9.51
CA ALA A 91 3.84 -4.39 9.14
C ALA A 91 2.48 -4.18 8.43
N THR A 92 1.39 -4.73 8.98
CA THR A 92 0.05 -4.74 8.35
C THR A 92 -0.67 -3.40 8.41
N GLY A 93 -0.12 -2.41 9.10
CA GLY A 93 -0.71 -1.08 9.26
C GLY A 93 -1.86 -1.06 10.27
N TYR A 94 -2.71 -0.04 10.15
CA TYR A 94 -3.88 0.20 11.00
C TYR A 94 -5.15 0.25 10.14
N ASP A 95 -6.31 0.12 10.79
CA ASP A 95 -7.59 0.38 10.16
C ASP A 95 -7.68 1.83 9.64
N ASN A 96 -8.39 2.01 8.53
CA ASN A 96 -8.63 3.31 7.93
C ASN A 96 -9.38 4.25 8.91
N ILE A 97 -9.02 5.53 8.94
CA ILE A 97 -9.71 6.57 9.71
C ILE A 97 -11.23 6.60 9.47
N ARG A 98 -11.67 6.23 8.26
CA ARG A 98 -13.06 6.05 7.89
C ARG A 98 -13.79 5.06 8.81
N THR A 99 -13.14 3.97 9.20
CA THR A 99 -13.72 2.96 10.11
C THR A 99 -14.12 3.58 11.44
N THR A 100 -13.30 4.52 11.95
CA THR A 100 -13.61 5.27 13.16
C THR A 100 -14.64 6.36 12.91
N ALA A 101 -14.47 7.17 11.85
CA ALA A 101 -15.38 8.27 11.51
C ALA A 101 -16.82 7.77 11.32
N ARG A 102 -17.03 6.65 10.62
CA ARG A 102 -18.37 6.09 10.39
C ARG A 102 -19.12 5.71 11.67
N LYS A 103 -18.39 5.31 12.72
CA LYS A 103 -18.99 5.00 14.03
C LYS A 103 -19.49 6.25 14.76
N VAL A 104 -18.90 7.41 14.47
CA VAL A 104 -19.18 8.67 15.17
C VAL A 104 -20.21 9.51 14.42
N VAL A 105 -20.08 9.64 13.09
CA VAL A 105 -20.89 10.58 12.30
C VAL A 105 -21.82 9.92 11.28
N GLY A 106 -21.78 8.60 11.13
CA GLY A 106 -22.63 7.86 10.19
C GLY A 106 -21.90 7.37 8.93
N PRO A 107 -22.57 6.55 8.10
CA PRO A 107 -21.92 5.74 7.06
C PRO A 107 -21.35 6.53 5.87
N ASP A 108 -21.84 7.74 5.62
CA ASP A 108 -21.58 8.55 4.41
C ASP A 108 -20.50 9.61 4.62
N VAL A 109 -19.54 9.34 5.52
CA VAL A 109 -18.39 10.22 5.76
C VAL A 109 -17.11 9.67 5.14
N TRP A 110 -16.26 10.57 4.64
CA TRP A 110 -14.89 10.27 4.23
C TRP A 110 -14.83 9.21 3.12
N ASP A 111 -15.73 9.33 2.15
CA ASP A 111 -15.75 8.55 0.91
C ASP A 111 -16.03 9.48 -0.29
N LEU A 112 -15.85 8.95 -1.49
CA LEU A 112 -16.16 9.67 -2.73
C LEU A 112 -17.61 9.41 -3.14
N ASN A 113 -18.35 10.47 -3.47
CA ASN A 113 -19.67 10.34 -4.09
C ASN A 113 -19.54 9.86 -5.56
N ALA A 114 -20.67 9.68 -6.25
CA ALA A 114 -20.70 9.25 -7.66
C ALA A 114 -19.97 10.22 -8.62
N GLU A 115 -19.81 11.47 -8.22
CA GLU A 115 -19.12 12.53 -8.98
C GLU A 115 -17.62 12.62 -8.63
N GLY A 116 -17.16 11.84 -7.64
CA GLY A 116 -15.77 11.83 -7.19
C GLY A 116 -15.42 12.90 -6.14
N GLU A 117 -16.42 13.50 -5.50
CA GLU A 117 -16.23 14.50 -4.44
C GLU A 117 -16.15 13.85 -3.06
N ILE A 118 -15.32 14.40 -2.18
CA ILE A 118 -15.20 13.92 -0.79
C ILE A 118 -16.45 14.32 -0.01
N GLN A 119 -17.12 13.33 0.58
CA GLN A 119 -18.18 13.57 1.54
C GLN A 119 -17.60 14.01 2.89
N ALA A 120 -17.57 15.31 3.11
CA ALA A 120 -17.17 15.94 4.36
C ALA A 120 -18.38 16.16 5.29
N VAL A 121 -18.13 16.22 6.60
CA VAL A 121 -19.15 16.61 7.57
C VAL A 121 -19.20 18.14 7.66
N SER A 122 -20.34 18.74 7.34
CA SER A 122 -20.61 20.15 7.63
C SER A 122 -21.64 20.25 8.75
N PHE A 123 -21.23 20.75 9.91
CA PHE A 123 -22.18 21.16 10.95
C PHE A 123 -22.69 22.56 10.62
N HIS A 124 -23.97 22.69 10.26
CA HIS A 124 -24.63 23.99 10.22
C HIS A 124 -25.20 24.26 11.62
N TYR A 125 -24.68 25.29 12.28
CA TYR A 125 -25.34 25.86 13.45
C TYR A 125 -26.58 26.62 12.94
N GLN A 126 -27.76 26.19 13.38
CA GLN A 126 -28.96 27.02 13.34
C GLN A 126 -29.12 27.77 14.66
#